data_AF-G5NDZ7-F1
#
_entry.id   AF-G5NDZ7-F1
#
_cell.length_a   1.000
_cell.length_b   1.000
_cell.length_c   1.000
_cell.angle_alpha   90.00
_cell.angle_beta   90.00
_cell.angle_gamma   90.00
#
_symmetry.space_group_name_H-M   'P 1'
#
loop_
_entity.id
_entity.type
_entity.pdbx_description
1 polymer ?
#
loop_
_entity_poly.entity_id
_entity_poly.type
_entity_poly.pdbx_seq_one_letter_code
_entity_poly.pdbx_strand_id
1 'polypeptide(L)'
;MFSEIRGLGLLLGCVLQTEFAGKAKLIAQEAAKAGVMVLIAGGDVVRFAPALNVSDEEIATGLDRFALACERLQTGGASCG
;
A
#
# COMPACT_ATOMS: atom_id res chain seq x y z
N MET A 1 4.86 7.18 -6.81
CA MET A 1 4.05 6.98 -5.59
C MET A 1 4.91 6.55 -4.39
N PHE A 2 5.72 5.49 -4.49
CA PHE A 2 6.63 5.06 -3.41
C PHE A 2 8.07 5.54 -3.67
N SER A 3 8.73 6.03 -2.63
CA SER A 3 10.13 6.49 -2.68
C SER A 3 11.09 5.34 -2.46
N GLU A 4 10.73 4.39 -1.60
CA GLU A 4 11.60 3.28 -1.23
C GLU A 4 10.78 2.12 -0.69
N ILE A 5 11.26 0.90 -0.93
CA ILE A 5 10.66 -0.33 -0.40
C ILE A 5 11.74 -0.99 0.46
N ARG A 6 11.45 -1.17 1.75
CA ARG A 6 12.37 -1.72 2.75
C ARG A 6 11.68 -2.86 3.47
N GLY A 7 12.37 -3.95 3.76
CA GLY A 7 11.76 -5.05 4.48
C GLY A 7 12.52 -6.35 4.35
N LEU A 8 12.12 -7.34 5.14
CA LEU A 8 12.73 -8.67 5.15
C LEU A 8 11.63 -9.72 5.22
N GLY A 9 11.64 -10.66 4.28
CA GLY A 9 10.62 -11.71 4.15
C GLY A 9 9.22 -11.12 3.95
N LEU A 10 8.28 -11.50 4.82
CA LEU A 10 6.88 -11.07 4.75
C LEU A 10 6.64 -9.67 5.34
N LEU A 11 7.64 -9.03 5.95
CA LEU A 11 7.49 -7.70 6.52
C LEU A 11 8.07 -6.65 5.58
N LEU A 12 7.23 -6.11 4.70
CA LEU A 12 7.60 -5.10 3.70
C LEU A 12 7.04 -3.73 4.08
N GLY A 13 7.87 -2.71 4.11
CA GLY A 13 7.53 -1.31 4.33
C GLY A 13 7.79 -0.49 3.07
N CYS A 14 6.73 0.09 2.52
CA CYS A 14 6.77 0.99 1.38
C CYS A 14 6.72 2.44 1.88
N VAL A 15 7.82 3.15 1.74
CA VAL A 15 7.95 4.58 2.05
C VAL A 15 7.34 5.38 0.91
N LEU A 16 6.45 6.31 1.23
CA LEU A 16 5.80 7.21 0.29
C LEU A 16 6.74 8.33 -0.14
N GLN A 17 6.57 8.81 -1.37
CA GLN A 17 7.26 10.03 -1.82
C GLN A 17 6.67 11.26 -1.12
N THR A 18 7.42 12.36 -1.12
CA THR A 18 7.04 13.63 -0.47
C THR A 18 5.69 14.16 -0.97
N GLU A 19 5.34 13.94 -2.24
CA GLU A 19 4.03 14.30 -2.84
C GLU A 19 2.84 13.53 -2.21
N PHE A 20 3.15 12.39 -1.58
CA PHE A 20 2.21 11.52 -0.89
C PHE A 20 2.46 11.48 0.63
N ALA A 21 3.27 12.40 1.16
CA ALA A 21 3.51 12.51 2.60
C ALA A 21 2.20 12.76 3.34
N GLY A 22 1.98 12.05 4.45
CA GLY A 22 0.76 12.05 5.24
C GLY A 22 -0.41 11.26 4.63
N LYS A 23 -0.27 10.74 3.40
CA LYS A 23 -1.35 10.01 2.69
C LYS A 23 -1.33 8.50 2.96
N ALA A 24 -0.46 7.98 3.82
CA ALA A 24 -0.44 6.54 4.15
C ALA A 24 -1.78 6.05 4.69
N LYS A 25 -2.49 6.89 5.46
CA LYS A 25 -3.84 6.60 5.94
C LYS A 25 -4.86 6.47 4.81
N LEU A 26 -4.80 7.33 3.79
CA LEU A 26 -5.69 7.25 2.63
C LEU A 26 -5.43 5.98 1.83
N ILE A 27 -4.16 5.62 1.64
CA ILE A 27 -3.78 4.39 0.95
C ILE A 27 -4.30 3.16 1.70
N ALA A 28 -4.14 3.12 3.02
CA ALA A 28 -4.67 2.02 3.82
C ALA A 28 -6.20 1.94 3.77
N GLN A 29 -6.88 3.07 3.76
CA GLN A 29 -8.34 3.12 3.63
C GLN A 29 -8.82 2.62 2.26
N GLU A 30 -8.17 3.02 1.17
CA GLU A 30 -8.54 2.51 -0.17
C GLU A 30 -8.17 1.05 -0.37
N ALA A 31 -7.03 0.60 0.15
CA ALA A 31 -6.68 -0.81 0.18
C ALA A 31 -7.75 -1.62 0.92
N ALA A 32 -8.24 -1.12 2.06
CA ALA A 32 -9.31 -1.78 2.81
C ALA A 32 -10.61 -1.87 1.99
N LYS A 33 -10.96 -0.84 1.21
CA LYS A 33 -12.10 -0.92 0.27
C LYS A 33 -11.89 -1.92 -0.85
N ALA A 34 -10.65 -2.13 -1.29
CA ALA A 34 -10.28 -3.17 -2.25
C ALA A 34 -10.21 -4.57 -1.62
N GLY A 35 -10.49 -4.71 -0.32
CA GLY A 35 -10.47 -5.99 0.40
C GLY A 35 -9.08 -6.41 0.87
N VAL A 36 -8.13 -5.48 1.00
CA VAL A 36 -6.77 -5.73 1.48
C VAL A 36 -6.46 -4.85 2.67
N MET A 37 -6.11 -5.46 3.79
CA MET A 37 -5.67 -4.72 4.97
C MET A 37 -4.16 -4.54 4.95
N VAL A 38 -3.74 -3.28 4.97
CA VAL A 38 -2.33 -2.88 5.12
C VAL A 38 -2.16 -2.08 6.41
N LEU A 39 -0.98 -2.17 7.00
CA LEU A 39 -0.62 -1.42 8.19
C LEU A 39 0.05 -0.11 7.79
N ILE A 40 0.11 0.83 8.73
CA ILE A 40 0.78 2.12 8.54
C ILE A 40 1.87 2.23 9.62
N ALA A 41 3.07 2.64 9.24
CA ALA A 41 4.22 2.81 10.13
C ALA A 41 4.72 4.27 10.07
N GLY A 42 3.94 5.19 10.64
CA GLY A 42 4.14 6.64 10.49
C GLY A 42 3.34 7.20 9.31
N GLY A 43 3.21 8.53 9.21
CA GLY A 43 2.35 9.19 8.22
C GLY A 43 2.70 8.88 6.76
N ASP A 44 3.91 8.37 6.52
CA ASP A 44 4.52 8.26 5.20
C ASP A 44 4.93 6.82 4.84
N VAL A 45 4.63 5.82 5.67
CA VAL A 45 5.05 4.44 5.40
C VAL A 45 3.88 3.49 5.50
N VAL A 46 3.67 2.70 4.45
CA VAL A 46 2.71 1.60 4.41
C VAL A 46 3.45 0.29 4.66
N ARG A 47 2.93 -0.58 5.52
CA ARG A 47 3.56 -1.85 5.91
C ARG A 47 2.66 -3.04 5.59
N PHE A 48 3.22 -4.03 4.93
CA PHE A 48 2.65 -5.34 4.71
C PHE A 48 3.23 -6.32 5.73
N ALA A 49 2.34 -7.07 6.37
CA ALA A 49 2.69 -8.15 7.29
C ALA A 49 1.60 -9.24 7.18
N PRO A 50 1.53 -9.98 6.06
CA PRO A 50 0.63 -11.10 5.92
C PRO A 50 1.07 -12.25 6.84
N ALA A 51 0.18 -13.21 7.06
CA ALA A 51 0.44 -14.36 7.90
C ALA A 51 1.53 -15.27 7.30
N LEU A 52 2.31 -15.98 8.14
CA LEU A 52 3.39 -16.88 7.70
C LEU A 52 2.91 -18.09 6.89
N ASN A 53 1.62 -18.38 6.94
CA ASN A 53 0.94 -19.47 6.23
C ASN A 53 0.15 -18.98 5.01
N VAL A 54 0.27 -17.70 4.64
CA VAL A 54 -0.38 -17.16 3.44
C VAL A 54 0.18 -17.87 2.21
N SER A 55 -0.69 -18.23 1.27
CA SER A 55 -0.25 -18.85 0.01
C SER A 55 0.22 -17.80 -1.00
N ASP A 56 1.08 -18.17 -1.94
CA ASP A 56 1.56 -17.25 -2.98
C ASP A 56 0.41 -16.64 -3.81
N GLU A 57 -0.66 -17.41 -4.07
CA GLU A 57 -1.88 -16.92 -4.74
C GLU A 57 -2.61 -15.84 -3.93
N GLU A 58 -2.68 -15.98 -2.61
CA GLU A 58 -3.30 -14.99 -1.73
C GLU A 58 -2.47 -13.71 -1.67
N ILE A 59 -1.13 -13.85 -1.65
CA ILE A 59 -0.21 -12.72 -1.75
C ILE A 59 -0.42 -12.00 -3.09
N ALA A 60 -0.41 -12.73 -4.21
CA ALA A 60 -0.61 -12.15 -5.53
C ALA A 60 -1.95 -11.41 -5.63
N THR A 61 -3.03 -12.06 -5.19
CA THR A 61 -4.37 -11.46 -5.17
C THR A 61 -4.44 -10.21 -4.28
N GLY A 62 -3.78 -10.23 -3.12
CA GLY A 62 -3.68 -9.08 -2.23
C GLY A 62 -2.88 -7.93 -2.84
N LEU A 63 -1.78 -8.24 -3.53
CA LEU A 63 -0.98 -7.24 -4.23
C LEU A 63 -1.72 -6.64 -5.43
N ASP A 64 -2.46 -7.42 -6.21
CA ASP A 64 -3.27 -6.94 -7.33
C ASP A 64 -4.36 -5.97 -6.85
N ARG A 65 -5.06 -6.32 -5.77
CA ARG A 65 -6.07 -5.44 -5.15
C ARG A 65 -5.44 -4.16 -4.58
N PHE A 66 -4.26 -4.27 -3.97
CA PHE A 66 -3.53 -3.11 -3.48
C PHE A 66 -3.06 -2.20 -4.63
N ALA A 67 -2.59 -2.78 -5.74
CA ALA A 67 -2.20 -2.05 -6.94
C ALA A 67 -3.40 -1.28 -7.51
N LEU A 68 -4.57 -1.90 -7.59
CA LEU A 68 -5.81 -1.24 -8.00
C LEU A 68 -6.19 -0.06 -7.08
N ALA A 69 -6.03 -0.21 -5.77
CA ALA A 69 -6.25 0.88 -4.81
C ALA A 69 -5.26 2.05 -5.03
N CYS A 70 -3.98 1.73 -5.28
CA CYS A 70 -2.95 2.73 -5.60
C CYS A 70 -3.22 3.44 -6.93
N GLU A 71 -3.68 2.72 -7.95
CA GLU A 71 -4.07 3.29 -9.23
C GLU A 71 -5.26 4.23 -9.07
N ARG A 72 -6.28 3.84 -8.31
CA ARG A 72 -7.42 4.72 -8.01
C ARG A 72 -7.00 6.01 -7.30
N LEU A 73 -6.03 5.93 -6.38
CA LEU A 73 -5.49 7.12 -5.71
C LEU A 73 -4.64 7.99 -6.65
N GLN A 74 -3.94 7.39 -7.61
CA GLN A 74 -3.19 8.13 -8.63
C GLN A 74 -4.14 8.81 -9.62
N THR A 75 -5.14 8.08 -10.15
CA THR A 75 -6.13 8.60 -11.10
C THR A 75 -7.07 9.62 -10.45
N GLY A 76 -7.48 9.40 -9.19
CA GLY A 76 -8.24 10.37 -8.41
C GLY A 76 -7.41 11.55 -7.89
N GLY A 77 -6.08 11.44 -7.92
CA GLY A 77 -5.13 12.51 -7.57
C GLY A 77 -4.56 13.27 -8.77
N ALA A 78 -4.80 12.80 -10.01
CA ALA A 78 -4.25 13.39 -11.23
C ALA A 78 -5.05 14.60 -11.75
N SER A 79 -6.12 15.01 -11.08
CA SER A 79 -6.88 16.22 -11.44
C SER A 79 -6.51 17.43 -10.56
N CYS A 80 -5.25 17.87 -10.61
CA CYS A 80 -4.84 19.21 -10.22
C CYS A 80 -3.57 19.58 -11.02
N GLY A 81 -3.76 19.96 -12.28
CA GLY A 81 -2.77 20.55 -13.16
C GLY A 81 -3.46 21.46 -14.14
#